data_AF-A0AA37L5U3-F1
#
_entry.id   AF-A0AA37L5U3-F1
#
_cell.length_a   1.000
_cell.length_b   1.000
_cell.length_c   1.000
_cell.angle_alpha   90.00
_cell.angle_beta   90.00
_cell.angle_gamma   90.00
#
_symmetry.space_group_name_H-M   'P 1'
#
loop_
_entity.id
_entity.type
_entity.pdbx_description
1 polymer ?
#
loop_
_entity_poly.entity_id
_entity_poly.type
_entity_poly.pdbx_seq_one_letter_code
_entity_poly.pdbx_strand_id
1 'polypeptide(L)'
;MVKGREEVVSEFNEYVNMTAEELESWLKSGDSNSAGWPKDDADGDGETVGHDSGRKIVEILQANPEKKEDEYTDEQVDHMRKVVAYW
;
A
#
# COMPACT_ATOMS: atom_id res chain seq x y z
N MET A 1 -12.79 -15.56 -8.30
CA MET A 1 -13.67 -14.40 -8.52
C MET A 1 -12.89 -13.18 -8.06
N VAL A 2 -12.80 -12.11 -8.84
CA VAL A 2 -12.11 -10.89 -8.40
C VAL A 2 -13.02 -10.18 -7.39
N LYS A 3 -12.47 -9.77 -6.24
CA LYS A 3 -13.23 -9.04 -5.21
C LYS A 3 -13.84 -7.76 -5.78
N GLY A 4 -15.05 -7.44 -5.31
CA GLY A 4 -15.74 -6.21 -5.70
C GLY A 4 -15.00 -4.95 -5.25
N ARG A 5 -15.27 -3.80 -5.87
CA ARG A 5 -14.63 -2.53 -5.47
C ARG A 5 -14.87 -2.20 -4.00
N GLU A 6 -16.12 -2.31 -3.53
CA GLU A 6 -16.51 -2.01 -2.16
C GLU A 6 -15.80 -2.93 -1.16
N GLU A 7 -15.76 -4.24 -1.45
CA GLU A 7 -15.06 -5.24 -0.64
C GLU A 7 -13.56 -4.94 -0.52
N VAL A 8 -12.92 -4.60 -1.65
CA VAL A 8 -11.48 -4.25 -1.67
C VAL A 8 -11.19 -3.00 -0.86
N VAL A 9 -12.01 -1.97 -1.01
CA VAL A 9 -11.82 -0.69 -0.31
C VAL A 9 -12.03 -0.88 1.20
N SER A 10 -13.06 -1.63 1.58
CA SER A 10 -13.35 -1.93 2.98
C SER A 10 -12.20 -2.68 3.66
N GLU A 11 -11.74 -3.78 3.07
CA GLU A 11 -10.62 -4.57 3.61
C GLU A 11 -9.30 -3.79 3.59
N PHE A 12 -9.06 -2.98 2.56
CA PHE A 12 -7.88 -2.13 2.52
C PHE A 12 -7.86 -1.15 3.71
N ASN A 13 -8.99 -0.50 3.98
CA ASN A 13 -9.11 0.43 5.11
C ASN A 13 -9.00 -0.28 6.47
N GLU A 14 -9.39 -1.55 6.55
CA GLU A 14 -9.21 -2.39 7.73
C GLU A 14 -7.73 -2.74 7.95
N TYR A 15 -7.01 -3.14 6.89
CA TYR A 15 -5.60 -3.55 6.98
C TYR A 15 -4.64 -2.37 7.14
N VAL A 16 -4.92 -1.25 6.47
CA VAL A 16 -4.09 -0.04 6.52
C VAL A 16 -4.61 0.84 7.65
N ASN A 17 -4.19 0.55 8.88
CA ASN A 17 -4.61 1.27 10.09
C ASN A 17 -3.72 2.46 10.48
N MET A 18 -2.71 2.78 9.67
CA MET A 18 -1.76 3.87 9.91
C MET A 18 -2.12 5.12 9.07
N THR A 19 -1.64 6.29 9.49
CA THR A 19 -1.67 7.52 8.69
C THR A 19 -0.55 7.53 7.63
N ALA A 20 -0.65 8.45 6.67
CA ALA A 20 0.38 8.65 5.65
C ALA A 20 1.76 8.97 6.28
N GLU A 21 1.80 9.84 7.30
CA GLU A 21 3.05 10.26 7.95
C GLU A 21 3.70 9.13 8.75
N GLU A 22 2.90 8.32 9.44
CA GLU A 22 3.38 7.16 10.19
C GLU A 22 3.94 6.09 9.26
N LEU A 23 3.22 5.79 8.16
CA LEU A 23 3.69 4.84 7.16
C LEU A 23 4.95 5.35 6.45
N GLU A 24 5.00 6.64 6.10
CA GLU A 24 6.19 7.24 5.48
C GLU A 24 7.40 7.21 6.42
N SER A 25 7.22 7.49 7.71
CA SER A 25 8.29 7.38 8.71
C SER A 25 8.78 5.94 8.85
N TRP A 26 7.87 4.97 8.83
CA TRP A 26 8.22 3.56 8.86
C TRP A 26 9.01 3.13 7.61
N LEU A 27 8.60 3.59 6.41
CA LEU A 27 9.32 3.33 5.15
C LEU A 27 10.72 3.96 5.13
N LYS A 28 10.94 5.06 5.84
CA LYS A 28 12.28 5.67 5.99
C LYS A 28 13.14 4.95 7.03
N SER A 29 12.55 4.07 7.85
CA SER A 29 13.28 3.30 8.86
C SER A 29 13.98 2.09 8.24
N GLY A 30 15.09 1.68 8.85
CA GLY A 30 15.86 0.52 8.41
C GLY A 30 15.09 -0.80 8.43
N ASP A 31 14.02 -0.89 9.22
CA ASP A 31 13.17 -2.08 9.36
C ASP A 31 12.32 -2.36 8.11
N SER A 32 12.08 -1.34 7.27
CA SER A 32 11.26 -1.47 6.06
C SER A 32 12.07 -1.89 4.82
N ASN A 33 13.39 -1.70 4.82
CA ASN A 33 14.28 -2.04 3.69
C ASN A 33 14.31 -3.55 3.37
N SER A 34 13.89 -4.39 4.31
CA SER A 34 13.78 -5.84 4.15
C SER A 34 12.33 -6.33 4.15
N ALA A 35 11.35 -5.43 4.25
CA ALA A 35 9.95 -5.78 4.27
C ALA A 35 9.45 -6.09 2.85
N GLY A 36 9.01 -7.31 2.61
CA GLY A 36 8.52 -7.78 1.32
C GLY A 36 9.57 -8.56 0.52
N TRP A 37 9.20 -8.99 -0.68
CA TRP A 37 10.07 -9.80 -1.52
C TRP A 37 11.08 -8.91 -2.28
N PRO A 38 12.34 -9.35 -2.44
CA PRO A 38 13.27 -8.70 -3.36
C PRO A 38 12.66 -8.66 -4.77
N LYS A 39 12.85 -7.57 -5.48
CA LYS A 39 12.59 -7.56 -6.93
C LYS A 39 13.68 -8.39 -7.61
N ASP A 40 13.33 -9.15 -8.65
CA ASP A 40 14.27 -10.04 -9.37
C ASP A 40 15.52 -9.30 -9.93
N ASP A 41 15.44 -7.97 -10.07
CA ASP A 41 16.49 -7.10 -10.61
C ASP A 41 17.16 -6.20 -9.53
N ALA A 42 17.00 -6.50 -8.24
CA ALA A 42 17.54 -5.69 -7.15
C ALA A 42 19.05 -5.89 -6.97
N ASP A 43 19.85 -5.39 -7.92
CA ASP A 43 21.29 -5.20 -7.77
C ASP A 43 21.55 -4.08 -6.75
N GLY A 44 21.67 -4.45 -5.47
CA GLY A 44 22.37 -3.65 -4.46
C GLY A 44 21.62 -2.48 -3.79
N ASP A 45 20.49 -2.01 -4.32
CA ASP A 45 19.80 -0.80 -3.80
C ASP A 45 18.68 -1.08 -2.77
N GLY A 46 18.40 -2.35 -2.42
CA GLY A 46 17.50 -2.70 -1.31
C GLY A 46 16.00 -2.42 -1.53
N GLU A 47 15.58 -2.04 -2.73
CA GLU A 47 14.19 -1.73 -3.05
C GLU A 47 13.35 -3.03 -3.20
N THR A 48 12.45 -3.27 -2.25
CA THR A 48 11.57 -4.46 -2.25
C THR A 48 10.22 -4.17 -2.93
N VAL A 49 9.48 -5.23 -3.25
CA VAL A 49 8.07 -5.13 -3.68
C VAL A 49 7.22 -4.48 -2.57
N GLY A 50 7.54 -4.75 -1.30
CA GLY A 50 6.85 -4.17 -0.15
C GLY A 50 7.10 -2.68 -0.01
N HIS A 51 8.33 -2.21 -0.22
CA HIS A 51 8.69 -0.80 -0.12
C HIS A 51 8.03 0.04 -1.23
N ASP A 52 7.99 -0.48 -2.46
CA ASP A 52 7.26 0.16 -3.56
C ASP A 52 5.75 0.23 -3.31
N SER A 53 5.17 -0.86 -2.80
CA SER A 53 3.76 -0.87 -2.41
C SER A 53 3.49 0.11 -1.28
N GLY A 54 4.36 0.19 -0.28
CA GLY A 54 4.25 1.12 0.83
C GLY A 54 4.19 2.58 0.36
N ARG A 55 5.03 2.99 -0.57
CA ARG A 55 4.99 4.36 -1.13
C ARG A 55 3.66 4.68 -1.82
N LYS A 56 3.11 3.73 -2.57
CA LYS A 56 1.79 3.90 -3.20
C LYS A 56 0.66 3.99 -2.18
N ILE A 57 0.75 3.23 -1.09
CA ILE A 57 -0.20 3.36 0.03
C ILE A 57 -0.09 4.76 0.66
N VAL A 58 1.11 5.30 0.83
CA VAL A 58 1.30 6.69 1.31
C VAL A 58 0.61 7.69 0.37
N GLU A 59 0.81 7.58 -0.94
CA GLU A 59 0.15 8.47 -1.93
C GLU A 59 -1.38 8.36 -1.87
N ILE A 60 -1.93 7.15 -1.73
CA ILE A 60 -3.37 6.91 -1.56
C ILE A 60 -3.89 7.61 -0.30
N LEU A 61 -3.18 7.47 0.82
CA LEU A 61 -3.55 8.08 2.10
C LEU A 61 -3.42 9.61 2.09
N GLN A 62 -2.45 10.16 1.35
CA GLN A 62 -2.32 11.61 1.18
C GLN A 62 -3.45 12.19 0.31
N ALA A 63 -3.87 11.46 -0.71
CA ALA A 63 -4.98 11.86 -1.59
C ALA A 63 -6.35 11.74 -0.91
N ASN A 64 -6.52 10.78 -0.01
CA ASN A 64 -7.76 10.55 0.74
C ASN A 64 -7.49 10.25 2.23
N PRO A 65 -7.12 11.26 3.04
CA PRO A 65 -6.75 11.08 4.45
C PRO A 65 -7.91 10.58 5.33
N GLU A 66 -9.14 10.90 4.93
CA GLU A 66 -10.36 10.49 5.64
C GLU A 66 -10.82 9.08 5.28
N LYS A 67 -10.14 8.43 4.32
CA LYS A 67 -10.41 7.05 3.85
C LYS A 67 -11.84 6.84 3.38
N LYS A 68 -12.44 7.85 2.76
CA LYS A 68 -13.80 7.78 2.21
C LYS A 68 -13.86 6.85 1.02
N GLU A 69 -14.77 5.88 1.03
CA GLU A 69 -14.79 4.78 0.06
C GLU A 69 -15.07 5.24 -1.38
N ASP A 70 -15.82 6.34 -1.53
CA ASP A 70 -16.23 6.94 -2.80
C ASP A 70 -15.19 7.90 -3.39
N GLU A 71 -14.18 8.31 -2.61
CA GLU A 71 -13.15 9.27 -3.05
C GLU A 71 -11.91 8.61 -3.69
N TYR A 72 -11.89 7.28 -3.81
CA TYR A 72 -10.77 6.57 -4.45
C TYR A 72 -10.89 6.49 -5.98
N THR A 73 -9.78 6.68 -6.68
CA THR A 73 -9.72 6.45 -8.14
C THR A 73 -9.66 4.96 -8.45
N ASP A 74 -10.00 4.57 -9.68
CA ASP A 74 -9.92 3.17 -10.10
C ASP A 74 -8.48 2.62 -10.05
N GLU A 75 -7.47 3.45 -10.34
CA GLU A 75 -6.07 3.07 -10.24
C GLU A 75 -5.65 2.79 -8.78
N GLN A 76 -6.15 3.60 -7.84
CA GLN A 76 -5.92 3.38 -6.41
C GLN A 76 -6.57 2.06 -5.97
N VAL A 77 -7.81 1.81 -6.38
CA VAL A 77 -8.51 0.55 -6.08
C VAL A 77 -7.79 -0.66 -6.71
N ASP A 78 -7.23 -0.53 -7.90
CA ASP A 78 -6.41 -1.61 -8.51
C ASP A 78 -5.13 -1.90 -7.73
N HIS A 79 -4.53 -0.88 -7.11
CA HIS A 79 -3.42 -1.11 -6.19
C HIS A 79 -3.89 -1.76 -4.89
N MET A 80 -5.00 -1.29 -4.30
CA MET A 80 -5.60 -1.89 -3.10
C MET A 80 -5.92 -3.37 -3.30
N ARG A 81 -6.41 -3.76 -4.48
CA ARG A 81 -6.64 -5.18 -4.83
C ARG A 81 -5.40 -6.03 -4.65
N LYS A 82 -4.22 -5.49 -5.01
CA LYS A 82 -2.95 -6.19 -4.82
C LYS A 82 -2.63 -6.30 -3.34
N VAL A 83 -2.69 -5.18 -2.61
CA VAL A 83 -2.41 -5.13 -1.16
C VAL A 83 -3.27 -6.15 -0.41
N VAL A 84 -4.58 -6.11 -0.63
CA VAL A 84 -5.56 -7.01 -0.02
C VAL A 84 -5.34 -8.48 -0.41
N ALA A 85 -4.89 -8.77 -1.64
CA ALA A 85 -4.63 -10.15 -2.07
C ALA A 85 -3.36 -10.78 -1.45
N TYR A 86 -2.50 -9.97 -0.82
CA TYR A 86 -1.33 -10.47 -0.10
C TYR A 86 -1.60 -10.78 1.39
N TRP A 87 -2.77 -10.37 1.90
CA TRP A 87 -3.26 -10.68 3.24
C TRP A 87 -4.22 -11.88 3.21
#